data_AF-A0A0C2D613-F1
#
_entry.id   AF-A0A0C2D613-F1
#
_cell.length_a   1.000
_cell.length_b   1.000
_cell.length_c   1.000
_cell.angle_alpha   90.00
_cell.angle_beta   90.00
_cell.angle_gamma   90.00
#
_symmetry.space_group_name_H-M   'P 1'
#
loop_
_entity.id
_entity.type
_entity.pdbx_description
1 polymer ?
#
loop_
_entity_poly.entity_id
_entity_poly.type
_entity_poly.pdbx_seq_one_letter_code
_entity_poly.pdbx_strand_id
1 'polypeptide(L)'
;MPDTPSDALWRIVAFAVIMLISGRDRWWIVFVLYSIYRLTRTEMFNRIRQTARRDLKGLTLLLRVKLDCKRRLNANRPIHEVFLEQVRKHPQKLACVEVETGRRVTYDEINRLMNKYANYYDSLGYRKGDVVALFMENSIDFFALWLGLSKIGVVSAFINSNLKLEPLAYSIVSANCKCVITTPTLKRTLNEAVSQGVLNIDNKEVFVNEGVVEGAKTLSEEIKTVPDKEPACRNVNFQGIGSLIVFGTSAVIRKKFSASNFWKDCVKFNCTASQYIGEICRYLLAQKPCAEEKKHRVRLMWGNGLRAEIWNDFVSRFGIERIGELYGSTEGNSNIVNIDNHVGSCGFFPIYPYIGGLYPIRLIKVFASGDILYWDKLGYLYFKDRRGDTFRWKGENVSTTEVEGILQPVMSVVDATVYGVEVGKNEGRAGMAAVVLADGVNVEDFLAETAKRLMANLASYAIPVFIRLCKEVDRTGAYFSLSK
;
A
#
# COMPACT_ATOMS: atom_id res chain seq x y z
N MET A 1 9.49 -39.25 -8.60
CA MET A 1 10.70 -39.94 -8.15
C MET A 1 11.80 -39.59 -9.14
N PRO A 2 13.04 -39.30 -8.71
CA PRO A 2 14.15 -39.24 -9.65
C PRO A 2 14.31 -40.62 -10.28
N ASP A 3 14.39 -40.68 -11.60
CA ASP A 3 14.58 -41.94 -12.34
C ASP A 3 15.90 -42.57 -11.86
N THR A 4 15.87 -43.85 -11.47
CA THR A 4 17.10 -44.60 -11.20
C THR A 4 17.85 -44.84 -12.52
N PRO A 5 19.19 -45.00 -12.51
CA PRO A 5 19.95 -45.29 -13.72
C PRO A 5 19.44 -46.51 -14.50
N SER A 6 18.87 -47.49 -13.80
CA SER A 6 18.25 -48.68 -14.40
C SER A 6 16.97 -48.35 -15.19
N ASP A 7 16.14 -47.43 -14.71
CA ASP A 7 14.90 -47.03 -15.40
C ASP A 7 15.18 -46.27 -16.69
N ALA A 8 16.27 -45.50 -16.73
CA ALA A 8 16.71 -44.82 -17.95
C ALA A 8 17.14 -45.80 -19.03
N LEU A 9 17.89 -46.84 -18.65
CA LEU A 9 18.39 -47.88 -19.56
C LEU A 9 17.23 -48.66 -20.19
N TRP A 10 16.27 -49.13 -19.37
CA TRP A 10 15.10 -49.87 -19.86
C TRP A 10 14.24 -49.06 -20.84
N ARG A 11 14.11 -47.75 -20.64
CA ARG A 11 13.38 -46.86 -21.56
C ARG A 11 14.09 -46.67 -22.90
N ILE A 12 15.43 -46.62 -22.91
CA ILE A 12 16.22 -46.53 -24.14
C ILE A 12 16.07 -47.83 -24.94
N VAL A 13 16.17 -48.98 -24.26
CA VAL A 13 15.98 -50.30 -24.88
C VAL A 13 14.57 -50.44 -25.44
N ALA A 14 13.53 -50.08 -24.67
CA ALA A 14 12.15 -50.12 -25.15
C ALA A 14 11.92 -49.20 -26.35
N PHE A 15 12.48 -47.98 -26.36
CA PHE A 15 12.38 -47.06 -27.49
C PHE A 15 13.07 -47.62 -28.75
N ALA A 16 14.26 -48.22 -28.61
CA ALA A 16 14.97 -48.85 -29.72
C ALA A 16 14.20 -50.05 -30.31
N VAL A 17 13.57 -50.88 -29.46
CA VAL A 17 12.72 -52.00 -29.90
C VAL A 17 11.49 -51.50 -30.65
N ILE A 18 10.82 -50.45 -30.17
CA ILE A 18 9.66 -49.86 -30.86
C ILE A 18 10.07 -49.27 -32.22
N MET A 19 11.23 -48.63 -32.33
CA MET A 19 11.77 -48.14 -33.60
C MET A 19 12.05 -49.29 -34.58
N LEU A 20 12.62 -50.41 -34.11
CA LEU A 20 12.89 -51.58 -34.94
C LEU A 20 11.61 -52.23 -35.49
N ILE A 21 10.54 -52.32 -34.68
CA ILE A 21 9.28 -52.98 -35.06
C ILE A 21 8.41 -52.08 -35.97
N SER A 22 8.51 -50.75 -35.84
CA SER A 22 7.60 -49.80 -36.49
C SER A 22 7.85 -49.56 -37.99
N GLY A 23 9.00 -50.01 -38.53
CA GLY A 23 9.38 -49.76 -39.92
C GLY A 23 9.95 -48.36 -40.15
N ARG A 24 10.93 -48.25 -41.06
CA ARG A 24 11.74 -47.04 -41.27
C ARG A 24 10.93 -45.83 -41.73
N ASP A 25 9.83 -46.06 -42.44
CA ASP A 25 8.85 -45.06 -42.91
C ASP A 25 8.08 -44.37 -41.77
N ARG A 26 8.02 -45.00 -40.57
CA ARG A 26 7.26 -44.50 -39.41
C ARG A 26 8.12 -44.03 -38.24
N TRP A 27 9.45 -44.10 -38.37
CA TRP A 27 10.39 -43.65 -37.34
C TRP A 27 10.17 -42.20 -36.90
N TRP A 28 9.79 -41.32 -37.83
CA TRP A 28 9.49 -39.93 -37.49
C TRP A 28 8.27 -39.81 -36.56
N ILE A 29 7.24 -40.65 -36.74
CA ILE A 29 6.04 -40.67 -35.88
C ILE A 29 6.43 -41.13 -34.48
N VAL A 30 7.19 -42.22 -34.38
CA VAL A 30 7.66 -42.78 -33.11
C VAL A 30 8.57 -41.77 -32.38
N PHE A 31 9.46 -41.10 -33.10
CA PHE A 31 10.31 -40.04 -32.56
C PHE A 31 9.50 -38.84 -32.04
N VAL A 32 8.49 -38.38 -32.81
CA VAL A 32 7.60 -37.29 -32.38
C VAL A 32 6.80 -37.69 -31.14
N LEU A 33 6.18 -38.87 -31.13
CA LEU A 33 5.40 -39.36 -29.99
C LEU A 33 6.26 -39.54 -28.74
N TYR A 34 7.47 -40.09 -28.87
CA TYR A 34 8.40 -40.22 -27.77
C TYR A 34 8.91 -38.86 -27.27
N SER A 35 9.17 -37.92 -28.18
CA SER A 35 9.55 -36.55 -27.82
C SER A 35 8.43 -35.85 -27.05
N ILE A 36 7.17 -35.98 -27.49
CA ILE A 36 6.00 -35.47 -26.77
C ILE A 36 5.87 -36.16 -25.39
N TYR A 37 6.01 -37.48 -25.32
CA TYR A 37 5.99 -38.23 -24.06
C TYR A 37 7.08 -37.76 -23.09
N ARG A 38 8.31 -37.58 -23.57
CA ARG A 38 9.44 -37.08 -22.77
C ARG A 38 9.19 -35.66 -22.30
N LEU A 39 8.75 -34.77 -23.19
CA LEU A 39 8.42 -33.38 -22.86
C LEU A 39 7.33 -33.31 -21.80
N THR A 40 6.23 -34.05 -21.97
CA THR A 40 5.09 -34.07 -21.04
C THR A 40 5.42 -34.65 -19.66
N ARG A 41 6.43 -35.51 -19.57
CA ARG A 41 6.94 -36.10 -18.31
C ARG A 41 7.96 -35.23 -17.58
N THR A 42 8.43 -34.14 -18.19
CA THR A 42 9.37 -33.23 -17.52
C THR A 42 8.71 -32.49 -16.36
N GLU A 43 9.49 -32.20 -15.31
CA GLU A 43 9.03 -31.34 -14.21
C GLU A 43 8.60 -29.96 -14.75
N MET A 44 9.29 -29.45 -15.78
CA MET A 44 8.96 -28.19 -16.46
C MET A 44 7.56 -28.20 -17.07
N PHE A 45 7.22 -29.21 -17.87
CA PHE A 45 5.89 -29.29 -18.49
C PHE A 45 4.79 -29.40 -17.42
N ASN A 46 5.03 -30.14 -16.34
CA ASN A 46 4.10 -30.23 -15.23
C ASN A 46 3.88 -28.86 -14.55
N ARG A 47 4.94 -28.09 -14.32
CA ARG A 47 4.83 -26.72 -13.77
C ARG A 47 4.10 -25.78 -14.71
N ILE A 48 4.41 -25.80 -16.01
CA ILE A 48 3.70 -24.99 -17.02
C ILE A 48 2.23 -25.37 -17.04
N ARG A 49 1.89 -26.66 -17.06
CA ARG A 49 0.51 -27.13 -17.05
C ARG A 49 -0.27 -26.64 -15.82
N GLN A 50 0.36 -26.63 -14.66
CA GLN A 50 -0.25 -26.17 -13.41
C GLN A 50 -0.47 -24.64 -13.40
N THR A 51 0.44 -23.88 -14.00
CA THR A 51 0.45 -22.40 -13.95
C THR A 51 -0.14 -21.74 -15.19
N ALA A 52 -0.32 -22.45 -16.31
CA ALA A 52 -0.72 -21.90 -17.60
C ALA A 52 -2.00 -21.05 -17.53
N ARG A 53 -3.02 -21.50 -16.77
CA ARG A 53 -4.25 -20.72 -16.58
C ARG A 53 -4.01 -19.40 -15.83
N ARG A 54 -3.18 -19.43 -14.79
CA ARG A 54 -2.80 -18.25 -14.00
C ARG A 54 -1.97 -17.29 -14.86
N ASP A 55 -0.97 -17.80 -15.55
CA ASP A 55 -0.03 -17.02 -16.35
C ASP A 55 -0.73 -16.41 -17.59
N LEU A 56 -1.66 -17.12 -18.22
CA LEU A 56 -2.44 -16.54 -19.33
C LEU A 56 -3.39 -15.43 -18.83
N LYS A 57 -4.03 -15.62 -17.67
CA LYS A 57 -4.89 -14.59 -17.06
C LYS A 57 -4.08 -13.35 -16.66
N GLY A 58 -2.94 -13.54 -16.01
CA GLY A 58 -2.05 -12.45 -15.62
C GLY A 58 -1.53 -11.69 -16.83
N LEU A 59 -1.07 -12.38 -17.87
CA LEU A 59 -0.61 -11.75 -19.11
C LEU A 59 -1.71 -10.90 -19.75
N THR A 60 -2.92 -11.46 -19.86
CA THR A 60 -4.08 -10.77 -20.42
C THR A 60 -4.43 -9.52 -19.61
N LEU A 61 -4.43 -9.62 -18.28
CA LEU A 61 -4.67 -8.49 -17.39
C LEU A 61 -3.61 -7.40 -17.57
N LEU A 62 -2.33 -7.77 -17.52
CA LEU A 62 -1.23 -6.83 -17.63
C LEU A 62 -1.16 -6.16 -18.99
N LEU A 63 -1.40 -6.89 -20.08
CA LEU A 63 -1.49 -6.31 -21.42
C LEU A 63 -2.67 -5.35 -21.51
N ARG A 64 -3.84 -5.70 -20.97
CA ARG A 64 -5.01 -4.81 -20.94
C ARG A 64 -4.71 -3.52 -20.17
N VAL A 65 -4.13 -3.63 -18.97
CA VAL A 65 -3.75 -2.48 -18.14
C VAL A 65 -2.69 -1.64 -18.87
N LYS A 66 -1.64 -2.25 -19.41
CA LYS A 66 -0.58 -1.54 -20.14
C LYS A 66 -1.13 -0.80 -21.36
N LEU A 67 -2.01 -1.44 -22.14
CA LEU A 67 -2.65 -0.81 -23.29
C LEU A 67 -3.58 0.34 -22.88
N ASP A 68 -4.37 0.17 -21.81
CA ASP A 68 -5.25 1.22 -21.28
C ASP A 68 -4.45 2.41 -20.73
N CYS A 69 -3.45 2.16 -19.88
CA CYS A 69 -2.51 3.18 -19.40
C CYS A 69 -1.83 3.90 -20.56
N LYS A 70 -1.30 3.18 -21.56
CA LYS A 70 -0.65 3.80 -22.73
C LYS A 70 -1.63 4.66 -23.53
N ARG A 71 -2.86 4.19 -23.75
CA ARG A 71 -3.90 4.97 -24.44
C ARG A 71 -4.23 6.25 -23.67
N ARG A 72 -4.40 6.17 -22.34
CA ARG A 72 -4.73 7.31 -21.48
C ARG A 72 -3.59 8.32 -21.37
N LEU A 73 -2.36 7.84 -21.21
CA LEU A 73 -1.15 8.67 -21.20
C LEU A 73 -0.97 9.38 -22.54
N ASN A 74 -1.11 8.68 -23.66
CA ASN A 74 -1.04 9.29 -24.99
C ASN A 74 -2.15 10.32 -25.24
N ALA A 75 -3.33 10.11 -24.66
CA ALA A 75 -4.45 11.05 -24.73
C ALA A 75 -4.34 12.20 -23.71
N ASN A 76 -3.28 12.21 -22.89
CA ASN A 76 -3.03 13.21 -21.84
C ASN A 76 -4.23 13.41 -20.88
N ARG A 77 -4.95 12.32 -20.56
CA ARG A 77 -6.15 12.37 -19.72
C ARG A 77 -5.82 12.29 -18.23
N PRO A 78 -6.12 13.33 -17.43
CA PRO A 78 -5.88 13.33 -15.99
C PRO A 78 -6.87 12.43 -15.23
N ILE A 79 -6.55 12.11 -13.97
CA ILE A 79 -7.34 11.16 -13.15
C ILE A 79 -8.80 11.61 -12.95
N HIS A 80 -9.04 12.91 -12.81
CA HIS A 80 -10.40 13.44 -12.64
C HIS A 80 -11.27 13.18 -13.88
N GLU A 81 -10.72 13.15 -15.10
CA GLU A 81 -11.50 12.82 -16.29
C GLU A 81 -12.01 11.38 -16.28
N VAL A 82 -11.22 10.45 -15.72
CA VAL A 82 -11.64 9.06 -15.54
C VAL A 82 -12.82 9.00 -14.57
N PHE A 83 -12.81 9.80 -13.51
CA PHE A 83 -13.95 9.92 -12.60
C PHE A 83 -15.16 10.55 -13.30
N LEU A 84 -14.96 11.59 -14.11
CA LEU A 84 -16.03 12.23 -14.89
C LEU A 84 -16.69 11.28 -15.90
N GLU A 85 -15.97 10.29 -16.45
CA GLU A 85 -16.58 9.23 -17.25
C GLU A 85 -17.63 8.45 -16.44
N GLN A 86 -17.38 8.20 -15.16
CA GLN A 86 -18.35 7.55 -14.27
C GLN A 86 -19.50 8.48 -13.89
N VAL A 87 -19.22 9.77 -13.66
CA VAL A 87 -20.25 10.78 -13.40
C VAL A 87 -21.25 10.86 -14.56
N ARG A 88 -20.75 10.85 -15.80
CA ARG A 88 -21.63 10.85 -17.01
C ARG A 88 -22.45 9.57 -17.13
N LYS A 89 -21.88 8.41 -16.78
CA LYS A 89 -22.56 7.10 -16.87
C LYS A 89 -23.57 6.89 -15.75
N HIS A 90 -23.28 7.37 -14.55
CA HIS A 90 -24.00 7.02 -13.32
C HIS A 90 -24.22 8.23 -12.40
N PRO A 91 -24.78 9.36 -12.88
CA PRO A 91 -24.80 10.61 -12.12
C PRO A 91 -25.54 10.50 -10.79
N GLN A 92 -26.68 9.81 -10.78
CA GLN A 92 -27.55 9.65 -9.60
C GLN A 92 -27.18 8.44 -8.73
N LYS A 93 -26.17 7.66 -9.11
CA LYS A 93 -25.74 6.51 -8.31
C LYS A 93 -25.04 7.00 -7.06
N LEU A 94 -25.33 6.39 -5.92
CA LEU A 94 -24.61 6.63 -4.68
C LEU A 94 -23.13 6.30 -4.85
N ALA A 95 -22.26 7.30 -4.71
CA ALA A 95 -20.82 7.15 -4.90
C ALA A 95 -20.11 6.89 -3.58
N CYS A 96 -20.38 7.69 -2.55
CA CYS A 96 -19.70 7.59 -1.27
C CYS A 96 -20.65 7.78 -0.08
N VAL A 97 -20.39 7.04 1.00
CA VAL A 97 -21.06 7.16 2.29
C VAL A 97 -20.01 7.32 3.38
N GLU A 98 -20.12 8.38 4.17
CA GLU A 98 -19.31 8.58 5.37
C GLU A 98 -20.08 8.05 6.59
N VAL A 99 -19.46 7.13 7.34
CA VAL A 99 -20.17 6.43 8.43
C VAL A 99 -20.39 7.32 9.64
N GLU A 100 -19.40 8.15 10.00
CA GLU A 100 -19.44 8.99 11.20
C GLU A 100 -20.51 10.09 11.11
N THR A 101 -20.62 10.76 9.96
CA THR A 101 -21.58 11.85 9.73
C THR A 101 -22.90 11.36 9.17
N GLY A 102 -22.93 10.15 8.59
CA GLY A 102 -24.07 9.63 7.83
C GLY A 102 -24.23 10.31 6.46
N ARG A 103 -23.30 11.19 6.07
CA ARG A 103 -23.34 11.91 4.79
C ARG A 103 -23.26 10.93 3.63
N ARG A 104 -24.15 11.10 2.66
CA ARG A 104 -24.29 10.27 1.46
C ARG A 104 -24.24 11.18 0.26
N VAL A 105 -23.42 10.83 -0.72
CA VAL A 105 -23.25 11.63 -1.94
C VAL A 105 -23.25 10.74 -3.17
N THR A 106 -23.96 11.19 -4.20
CA THR A 106 -23.97 10.64 -5.54
C THR A 106 -22.73 11.04 -6.33
N TYR A 107 -22.52 10.44 -7.50
CA TYR A 107 -21.43 10.83 -8.39
C TYR A 107 -21.54 12.30 -8.83
N ASP A 108 -22.75 12.77 -9.14
CA ASP A 108 -23.00 14.16 -9.52
C ASP A 108 -22.72 15.13 -8.35
N GLU A 109 -23.19 14.80 -7.14
CA GLU A 109 -22.95 15.63 -5.95
C GLU A 109 -21.45 15.73 -5.60
N ILE A 110 -20.69 14.62 -5.72
CA ILE A 110 -19.23 14.67 -5.58
C ILE A 110 -18.63 15.58 -6.65
N ASN A 111 -19.08 15.49 -7.90
CA ASN A 111 -18.55 16.34 -8.97
C ASN A 111 -18.82 17.83 -8.73
N ARG A 112 -20.01 18.20 -8.26
CA ARG A 112 -20.33 19.58 -7.89
C ARG A 112 -19.42 20.07 -6.77
N LEU A 113 -19.16 19.23 -5.77
CA LEU A 113 -18.23 19.54 -4.69
C LEU A 113 -16.79 19.71 -5.20
N MET A 114 -16.33 18.84 -6.11
CA MET A 114 -15.04 18.97 -6.79
C MET A 114 -14.93 20.30 -7.55
N ASN A 115 -15.99 20.71 -8.24
CA ASN A 115 -16.02 21.98 -8.99
C ASN A 115 -15.95 23.19 -8.05
N LYS A 116 -16.67 23.14 -6.92
CA LYS A 116 -16.57 24.18 -5.89
C LYS A 116 -15.14 24.34 -5.37
N TYR A 117 -14.48 23.24 -5.02
CA TYR A 117 -13.08 23.29 -4.59
C TYR A 117 -12.18 23.82 -5.70
N ALA A 118 -12.31 23.31 -6.92
CA ALA A 118 -11.50 23.73 -8.05
C ALA A 118 -11.63 25.24 -8.33
N ASN A 119 -12.85 25.76 -8.38
CA ASN A 119 -13.13 27.18 -8.64
C ASN A 119 -12.63 28.08 -7.52
N TYR A 120 -12.73 27.63 -6.26
CA TYR A 120 -12.19 28.38 -5.11
C TYR A 120 -10.66 28.50 -5.19
N TYR A 121 -9.95 27.40 -5.45
CA TYR A 121 -8.49 27.47 -5.55
C TYR A 121 -8.03 28.19 -6.84
N ASP A 122 -8.78 28.12 -7.94
CA ASP A 122 -8.46 28.90 -9.15
C ASP A 122 -8.62 30.41 -8.92
N SER A 123 -9.64 30.83 -8.15
CA SER A 123 -9.87 32.24 -7.78
C SER A 123 -8.81 32.80 -6.83
N LEU A 124 -8.25 31.95 -5.95
CA LEU A 124 -7.08 32.26 -5.14
C LEU A 124 -5.77 32.30 -5.95
N GLY A 125 -5.80 32.00 -7.24
CA GLY A 125 -4.64 32.10 -8.11
C GLY A 125 -3.78 30.84 -8.16
N TYR A 126 -4.27 29.67 -7.70
CA TYR A 126 -3.53 28.42 -7.84
C TYR A 126 -3.48 27.99 -9.31
N ARG A 127 -2.32 27.49 -9.72
CA ARG A 127 -2.02 27.14 -11.11
C ARG A 127 -1.45 25.73 -11.23
N LYS A 128 -1.33 25.28 -12.48
CA LYS A 128 -0.74 23.99 -12.81
C LYS A 128 0.66 23.87 -12.21
N GLY A 129 0.92 22.77 -11.50
CA GLY A 129 2.21 22.48 -10.88
C GLY A 129 2.35 22.98 -9.45
N ASP A 130 1.45 23.84 -8.95
CA ASP A 130 1.38 24.15 -7.53
C ASP A 130 1.08 22.86 -6.74
N VAL A 131 1.72 22.70 -5.58
CA VAL A 131 1.53 21.56 -4.69
C VAL A 131 0.75 21.96 -3.46
N VAL A 132 -0.26 21.19 -3.08
CA VAL A 132 -1.10 21.40 -1.90
C VAL A 132 -1.04 20.17 -1.00
N ALA A 133 -0.68 20.36 0.27
CA ALA A 133 -0.70 19.28 1.25
C ALA A 133 -2.13 18.98 1.70
N LEU A 134 -2.55 17.72 1.59
CA LEU A 134 -3.77 17.20 2.21
C LEU A 134 -3.38 16.43 3.47
N PHE A 135 -3.45 17.10 4.62
CA PHE A 135 -3.22 16.52 5.95
C PHE A 135 -4.57 16.35 6.66
N MET A 136 -5.35 15.37 6.21
CA MET A 136 -6.74 15.17 6.63
C MET A 136 -7.03 13.69 6.86
N GLU A 137 -7.99 13.38 7.72
CA GLU A 137 -8.55 12.03 7.80
C GLU A 137 -9.43 11.70 6.58
N ASN A 138 -9.70 10.40 6.39
CA ASN A 138 -10.60 9.91 5.35
C ASN A 138 -11.97 10.57 5.45
N SER A 139 -12.38 11.25 4.38
CA SER A 139 -13.66 11.96 4.27
C SER A 139 -14.08 12.11 2.81
N ILE A 140 -15.34 12.45 2.58
CA ILE A 140 -15.83 12.79 1.24
C ILE A 140 -15.08 14.02 0.70
N ASP A 141 -14.79 14.99 1.57
CA ASP A 141 -14.06 16.21 1.22
C ASP A 141 -12.61 15.93 0.82
N PHE A 142 -11.93 14.98 1.48
CA PHE A 142 -10.60 14.55 1.03
C PHE A 142 -10.63 14.10 -0.45
N PHE A 143 -11.61 13.26 -0.80
CA PHE A 143 -11.76 12.76 -2.17
C PHE A 143 -12.10 13.88 -3.17
N ALA A 144 -13.03 14.76 -2.80
CA ALA A 144 -13.45 15.86 -3.65
C ALA A 144 -12.39 16.95 -3.82
N LEU A 145 -11.60 17.24 -2.77
CA LEU A 145 -10.45 18.16 -2.84
C LEU A 145 -9.38 17.62 -3.78
N TRP A 146 -8.98 16.36 -3.62
CA TRP A 146 -7.97 15.76 -4.46
C TRP A 146 -8.36 15.80 -5.95
N LEU A 147 -9.57 15.33 -6.30
CA LEU A 147 -10.02 15.35 -7.68
C LEU A 147 -10.37 16.75 -8.19
N GLY A 148 -10.87 17.65 -7.33
CA GLY A 148 -11.16 19.04 -7.66
C GLY A 148 -9.89 19.84 -7.97
N LEU A 149 -8.88 19.76 -7.12
CA LEU A 149 -7.56 20.37 -7.35
C LEU A 149 -6.91 19.81 -8.63
N SER A 150 -7.10 18.51 -8.91
CA SER A 150 -6.66 17.91 -10.17
C SER A 150 -7.32 18.54 -11.40
N LYS A 151 -8.51 19.16 -11.32
CA LYS A 151 -9.14 19.83 -12.49
C LYS A 151 -8.37 21.06 -12.96
N ILE A 152 -7.70 21.75 -12.04
CA ILE A 152 -6.98 23.00 -12.30
C ILE A 152 -5.47 22.81 -12.45
N GLY A 153 -4.98 21.56 -12.40
CA GLY A 153 -3.56 21.24 -12.55
C GLY A 153 -2.75 21.24 -11.26
N VAL A 154 -3.40 21.40 -10.11
CA VAL A 154 -2.74 21.39 -8.80
C VAL A 154 -2.43 19.94 -8.41
N VAL A 155 -1.24 19.74 -7.86
CA VAL A 155 -0.77 18.45 -7.34
C VAL A 155 -1.14 18.35 -5.86
N SER A 156 -1.79 17.26 -5.45
CA SER A 156 -2.08 17.00 -4.05
C SER A 156 -1.00 16.11 -3.45
N ALA A 157 -0.32 16.59 -2.40
CA ALA A 157 0.57 15.78 -1.57
C ALA A 157 -0.24 15.16 -0.43
N PHE A 158 -0.39 13.83 -0.40
CA PHE A 158 -1.12 13.14 0.65
C PHE A 158 -0.23 12.95 1.87
N ILE A 159 -0.57 13.61 2.97
CA ILE A 159 0.19 13.56 4.21
C ILE A 159 -0.53 12.64 5.19
N ASN A 160 0.17 11.64 5.72
CA ASN A 160 -0.41 10.70 6.68
C ASN A 160 -0.86 11.46 7.94
N SER A 161 -2.14 11.33 8.28
CA SER A 161 -2.80 12.01 9.41
C SER A 161 -2.24 11.64 10.79
N ASN A 162 -1.38 10.62 10.89
CA ASN A 162 -0.75 10.19 12.14
C ASN A 162 0.62 10.83 12.38
N LEU A 163 1.20 11.52 11.39
CA LEU A 163 2.49 12.19 11.53
C LEU A 163 2.39 13.37 12.49
N LYS A 164 3.48 13.64 13.20
CA LYS A 164 3.64 14.74 14.16
C LYS A 164 4.97 15.43 13.91
N LEU A 165 5.13 16.63 14.46
CA LEU A 165 6.41 17.36 14.59
C LEU A 165 7.35 17.23 13.38
N GLU A 166 8.60 16.81 13.56
CA GLU A 166 9.62 16.77 12.50
C GLU A 166 9.22 15.87 11.31
N PRO A 167 8.67 14.65 11.50
CA PRO A 167 8.19 13.83 10.38
C PRO A 167 7.08 14.49 9.54
N LEU A 168 6.13 15.16 10.22
CA LEU A 168 5.09 15.94 9.57
C LEU A 168 5.69 17.13 8.80
N ALA A 169 6.60 17.85 9.45
CA ALA A 169 7.26 19.02 8.87
C ALA A 169 8.07 18.63 7.62
N TYR A 170 8.87 17.56 7.73
CA TYR A 170 9.66 17.02 6.63
C TYR A 170 8.78 16.66 5.43
N SER A 171 7.64 16.01 5.66
CA SER A 171 6.70 15.63 4.59
C SER A 171 6.11 16.85 3.86
N ILE A 172 5.79 17.92 4.60
CA ILE A 172 5.22 19.15 4.03
C ILE A 172 6.30 19.98 3.29
N VAL A 173 7.51 20.05 3.84
CA VAL A 173 8.63 20.84 3.30
C VAL A 173 9.23 20.16 2.07
N SER A 174 9.48 18.84 2.12
CA SER A 174 10.05 18.08 0.99
C SER A 174 9.16 18.09 -0.25
N ALA A 175 7.84 18.12 -0.07
CA ALA A 175 6.87 18.23 -1.15
C ALA A 175 6.73 19.66 -1.72
N ASN A 176 7.42 20.66 -1.15
CA ASN A 176 7.33 22.08 -1.52
C ASN A 176 5.88 22.60 -1.59
N CYS A 177 5.06 22.24 -0.61
CA CYS A 177 3.64 22.59 -0.60
C CYS A 177 3.44 24.10 -0.43
N LYS A 178 2.56 24.71 -1.25
CA LYS A 178 2.17 26.13 -1.20
C LYS A 178 1.17 26.43 -0.08
N CYS A 179 0.31 25.47 0.25
CA CYS A 179 -0.60 25.53 1.40
C CYS A 179 -0.82 24.14 2.01
N VAL A 180 -1.44 24.14 3.19
CA VAL A 180 -1.86 22.93 3.90
C VAL A 180 -3.36 22.97 4.11
N ILE A 181 -4.06 21.92 3.67
CA ILE A 181 -5.45 21.66 4.01
C ILE A 181 -5.48 20.62 5.12
N THR A 182 -6.13 20.96 6.22
CA THR A 182 -6.24 20.14 7.43
C THR A 182 -7.68 20.04 7.93
N THR A 183 -7.90 19.22 8.95
CA THR A 183 -9.16 19.13 9.70
C THR A 183 -9.05 19.81 11.07
N PRO A 184 -10.17 20.16 11.74
CA PRO A 184 -10.14 20.70 13.10
C PRO A 184 -9.39 19.81 14.09
N THR A 185 -9.53 18.49 13.95
CA THR A 185 -8.90 17.49 14.81
C THR A 185 -7.38 17.45 14.66
N LEU A 186 -6.87 17.69 13.44
CA LEU A 186 -5.44 17.65 13.15
C LEU A 186 -4.75 19.01 13.24
N LYS A 187 -5.52 20.11 13.26
CA LYS A 187 -4.98 21.47 13.36
C LYS A 187 -4.14 21.69 14.62
N ARG A 188 -4.50 21.06 15.75
CA ARG A 188 -3.68 21.10 16.97
C ARG A 188 -2.28 20.55 16.72
N THR A 189 -2.17 19.39 16.07
CA THR A 189 -0.89 18.76 15.72
C THR A 189 -0.07 19.64 14.78
N LEU A 190 -0.73 20.28 13.81
CA LEU A 190 -0.07 21.22 12.91
C LEU A 190 0.46 22.45 13.66
N ASN A 191 -0.36 23.07 14.50
CA ASN A 191 0.04 24.24 15.30
C ASN A 191 1.18 23.92 16.26
N GLU A 192 1.20 22.71 16.83
CA GLU A 192 2.29 22.25 17.70
C GLU A 192 3.62 22.15 16.93
N ALA A 193 3.59 21.67 15.68
CA ALA A 193 4.79 21.67 14.83
C ALA A 193 5.27 23.10 14.49
N VAL A 194 4.34 24.06 14.35
CA VAL A 194 4.69 25.46 14.13
C VAL A 194 5.27 26.11 15.38
N SER A 195 4.62 25.93 16.54
CA SER A 195 5.04 26.58 17.79
C SER A 195 6.38 26.08 18.29
N GLN A 196 6.75 24.82 17.98
CA GLN A 196 8.07 24.27 18.28
C GLN A 196 9.14 24.66 17.25
N GLY A 197 8.79 25.43 16.22
CA GLY A 197 9.71 25.90 15.19
C GLY A 197 10.18 24.81 14.21
N VAL A 198 9.64 23.59 14.30
CA VAL A 198 10.00 22.48 13.41
C VAL A 198 9.37 22.63 12.03
N LEU A 199 8.21 23.31 11.94
CA LEU A 199 7.53 23.61 10.69
C LEU A 199 7.31 25.12 10.54
N ASN A 200 7.98 25.72 9.56
CA ASN A 200 7.72 27.11 9.21
C ASN A 200 6.57 27.22 8.18
N ILE A 201 5.45 27.83 8.60
CA ILE A 201 4.25 28.09 7.78
C ILE A 201 4.04 29.61 7.58
N ASP A 202 4.97 30.48 8.00
CA ASP A 202 4.71 31.93 8.12
C ASP A 202 4.30 32.65 6.81
N ASN A 203 4.46 31.98 5.66
CA ASN A 203 3.99 32.47 4.35
C ASN A 203 3.03 31.50 3.62
N LYS A 204 2.59 30.41 4.24
CA LYS A 204 1.72 29.40 3.64
C LYS A 204 0.31 29.50 4.21
N GLU A 205 -0.70 29.52 3.35
CA GLU A 205 -2.09 29.53 3.81
C GLU A 205 -2.44 28.18 4.46
N VAL A 206 -3.19 28.22 5.57
CA VAL A 206 -3.76 27.03 6.20
C VAL A 206 -5.27 27.06 6.02
N PHE A 207 -5.81 25.97 5.48
CA PHE A 207 -7.23 25.76 5.26
C PHE A 207 -7.75 24.65 6.17
N VAL A 208 -8.91 24.85 6.76
CA VAL A 208 -9.61 23.82 7.55
C VAL A 208 -10.87 23.41 6.80
N ASN A 209 -11.10 22.10 6.66
CA ASN A 209 -12.22 21.59 5.87
C ASN A 209 -13.60 22.05 6.39
N GLU A 210 -13.82 22.01 7.71
CA GLU A 210 -15.08 22.37 8.36
C GLU A 210 -14.83 23.06 9.71
N GLY A 211 -15.77 23.89 10.17
CA GLY A 211 -15.71 24.55 11.47
C GLY A 211 -14.81 25.79 11.50
N VAL A 212 -15.03 26.67 12.48
CA VAL A 212 -14.29 27.92 12.63
C VAL A 212 -13.08 27.68 13.53
N VAL A 213 -11.87 27.86 13.01
CA VAL A 213 -10.64 27.71 13.79
C VAL A 213 -9.69 28.87 13.54
N GLU A 214 -9.35 29.59 14.60
CA GLU A 214 -8.49 30.79 14.59
C GLU A 214 -7.17 30.57 13.80
N GLY A 215 -6.85 31.48 12.88
CA GLY A 215 -5.64 31.39 12.04
C GLY A 215 -5.74 30.42 10.85
N ALA A 216 -6.93 29.95 10.47
CA ALA A 216 -7.14 29.25 9.20
C ALA A 216 -8.45 29.67 8.52
N LYS A 217 -8.50 29.53 7.19
CA LYS A 217 -9.71 29.75 6.40
C LYS A 217 -10.58 28.48 6.40
N THR A 218 -11.87 28.62 6.64
CA THR A 218 -12.82 27.48 6.72
C THR A 218 -13.42 27.18 5.35
N LEU A 219 -12.98 26.08 4.72
CA LEU A 219 -13.39 25.72 3.36
C LEU A 219 -14.91 25.54 3.23
N SER A 220 -15.58 24.91 4.20
CA SER A 220 -17.03 24.69 4.15
C SER A 220 -17.86 25.97 4.04
N GLU A 221 -17.34 27.10 4.55
CA GLU A 221 -17.98 28.41 4.45
C GLU A 221 -17.60 29.11 3.14
N GLU A 222 -16.31 29.08 2.80
CA GLU A 222 -15.76 29.72 1.60
C GLU A 222 -16.36 29.15 0.30
N ILE A 223 -16.65 27.84 0.25
CA ILE A 223 -17.20 27.19 -0.94
C ILE A 223 -18.73 27.34 -1.11
N LYS A 224 -19.44 27.96 -0.16
CA LYS A 224 -20.91 28.09 -0.26
C LYS A 224 -21.34 28.96 -1.43
N THR A 225 -20.61 30.05 -1.66
CA THR A 225 -20.87 31.05 -2.71
C THR A 225 -20.18 30.75 -4.03
N VAL A 226 -19.33 29.72 -4.06
CA VAL A 226 -18.54 29.33 -5.24
C VAL A 226 -19.40 28.54 -6.24
N PRO A 227 -19.35 28.85 -7.55
CA PRO A 227 -20.08 28.11 -8.57
C PRO A 227 -19.70 26.63 -8.62
N ASP A 228 -20.66 25.78 -8.96
CA ASP A 228 -20.49 24.33 -9.17
C ASP A 228 -20.25 23.96 -10.65
N LYS A 229 -20.10 24.95 -11.53
CA LYS A 229 -19.78 24.76 -12.95
C LYS A 229 -18.36 24.22 -13.13
N GLU A 230 -18.19 23.32 -14.10
CA GLU A 230 -16.91 22.72 -14.46
C GLU A 230 -15.89 23.81 -14.85
N PRO A 231 -14.69 23.85 -14.21
CA PRO A 231 -13.63 24.80 -14.58
C PRO A 231 -13.01 24.44 -15.93
N ALA A 232 -12.24 25.37 -16.50
CA ALA A 232 -11.49 25.12 -17.74
C ALA A 232 -10.43 24.01 -17.52
N CYS A 233 -10.50 22.95 -18.33
CA CYS A 233 -9.60 21.80 -18.23
C CYS A 233 -8.16 22.20 -18.56
N ARG A 234 -7.21 21.88 -17.67
CA ARG A 234 -5.76 22.08 -17.85
C ARG A 234 -5.06 20.71 -17.82
N ASN A 235 -3.94 20.57 -18.53
CA ASN A 235 -3.19 19.30 -18.64
C ASN A 235 -2.53 18.88 -17.30
N VAL A 236 -2.79 17.69 -16.74
CA VAL A 236 -2.33 17.26 -15.38
C VAL A 236 -1.85 15.81 -15.33
N ASN A 237 -0.94 15.49 -14.37
CA ASN A 237 -0.38 14.16 -14.10
C ASN A 237 -0.99 13.46 -12.84
N PHE A 238 -0.74 12.15 -12.70
CA PHE A 238 -1.64 11.12 -12.14
C PHE A 238 -1.19 10.53 -10.78
N GLN A 239 -2.11 10.22 -9.83
CA GLN A 239 -1.98 9.19 -8.73
C GLN A 239 -3.27 9.01 -7.85
N GLY A 240 -4.00 7.86 -7.96
CA GLY A 240 -4.58 7.01 -6.88
C GLY A 240 -5.89 7.28 -6.06
N ILE A 241 -7.02 6.62 -6.43
CA ILE A 241 -8.03 5.81 -5.65
C ILE A 241 -8.78 5.01 -6.75
N GLY A 242 -8.38 3.76 -7.00
CA GLY A 242 -8.62 3.12 -8.29
C GLY A 242 -10.06 2.70 -8.58
N SER A 243 -10.76 2.04 -7.64
CA SER A 243 -11.98 1.29 -7.97
C SER A 243 -13.21 2.17 -8.22
N LEU A 244 -13.44 3.16 -7.36
CA LEU A 244 -14.54 4.11 -7.51
C LEU A 244 -14.37 4.97 -8.77
N ILE A 245 -13.13 5.38 -9.06
CA ILE A 245 -12.80 6.20 -10.23
C ILE A 245 -12.89 5.38 -11.53
N VAL A 246 -12.38 4.15 -11.55
CA VAL A 246 -12.27 3.37 -12.80
C VAL A 246 -13.52 2.55 -13.08
N PHE A 247 -14.18 1.99 -12.06
CA PHE A 247 -15.27 1.04 -12.22
C PHE A 247 -16.64 1.55 -11.78
N GLY A 248 -16.72 2.79 -11.26
CA GLY A 248 -18.00 3.36 -10.86
C GLY A 248 -18.63 2.66 -9.64
N THR A 249 -17.83 2.06 -8.75
CA THR A 249 -18.33 1.38 -7.53
C THR A 249 -18.76 2.37 -6.45
N SER A 250 -19.55 1.94 -5.48
CA SER A 250 -19.87 2.74 -4.29
C SER A 250 -18.86 2.45 -3.17
N ALA A 251 -18.43 3.49 -2.45
CA ALA A 251 -17.51 3.39 -1.33
C ALA A 251 -18.20 3.74 -0.01
N VAL A 252 -17.85 3.01 1.05
CA VAL A 252 -18.24 3.33 2.43
C VAL A 252 -16.94 3.60 3.18
N ILE A 253 -16.81 4.80 3.74
CA ILE A 253 -15.58 5.27 4.36
C ILE A 253 -15.80 5.61 5.83
N ARG A 254 -14.75 5.37 6.61
CA ARG A 254 -14.62 5.79 8.02
C ARG A 254 -13.43 6.71 8.17
N LYS A 255 -13.54 7.70 9.06
CA LYS A 255 -12.41 8.53 9.49
C LYS A 255 -11.28 7.67 10.06
N LYS A 256 -11.62 6.68 10.91
CA LYS A 256 -10.67 5.73 11.50
C LYS A 256 -11.23 4.31 11.50
N PHE A 257 -10.36 3.33 11.32
CA PHE A 257 -10.74 1.92 11.33
C PHE A 257 -11.28 1.49 12.71
N SER A 258 -12.33 0.65 12.73
CA SER A 258 -12.94 0.11 13.93
C SER A 258 -13.22 -1.38 13.76
N ALA A 259 -12.41 -2.24 14.40
CA ALA A 259 -12.54 -3.68 14.28
C ALA A 259 -13.91 -4.20 14.78
N SER A 260 -14.44 -3.61 15.87
CA SER A 260 -15.70 -4.02 16.48
C SER A 260 -16.96 -3.60 15.70
N ASN A 261 -16.85 -2.59 14.83
CA ASN A 261 -17.95 -2.11 13.98
C ASN A 261 -17.85 -2.58 12.52
N PHE A 262 -16.70 -3.09 12.09
CA PHE A 262 -16.44 -3.46 10.70
C PHE A 262 -17.53 -4.35 10.08
N TRP A 263 -17.88 -5.47 10.72
CA TRP A 263 -18.91 -6.38 10.21
C TRP A 263 -20.32 -5.78 10.28
N LYS A 264 -20.60 -4.96 11.30
CA LYS A 264 -21.88 -4.24 11.43
C LYS A 264 -22.08 -3.27 10.28
N ASP A 265 -21.03 -2.52 9.93
CA ASP A 265 -21.04 -1.60 8.81
C ASP A 265 -21.17 -2.36 7.48
N CYS A 266 -20.45 -3.48 7.31
CA CYS A 266 -20.58 -4.32 6.11
C CYS A 266 -22.02 -4.81 5.88
N VAL A 267 -22.73 -5.20 6.95
CA VAL A 267 -24.15 -5.58 6.87
C VAL A 267 -25.02 -4.36 6.59
N LYS A 268 -24.87 -3.28 7.37
CA LYS A 268 -25.69 -2.07 7.28
C LYS A 268 -25.65 -1.43 5.89
N PHE A 269 -24.49 -1.41 5.25
CA PHE A 269 -24.29 -0.79 3.94
C PHE A 269 -24.21 -1.81 2.80
N ASN A 270 -24.49 -3.09 3.07
CA ASN A 270 -24.49 -4.17 2.07
C ASN A 270 -23.17 -4.25 1.28
N CYS A 271 -22.04 -4.14 1.98
CA CYS A 271 -20.71 -4.18 1.39
C CYS A 271 -20.43 -5.57 0.78
N THR A 272 -19.87 -5.58 -0.43
CA THR A 272 -19.54 -6.82 -1.16
C THR A 272 -18.04 -7.05 -1.33
N ALA A 273 -17.23 -6.02 -1.11
CA ALA A 273 -15.79 -6.10 -1.09
C ALA A 273 -15.22 -5.15 -0.03
N SER A 274 -14.02 -5.46 0.49
CA SER A 274 -13.29 -4.59 1.40
C SER A 274 -11.82 -4.49 1.00
N GLN A 275 -11.23 -3.32 1.21
CA GLN A 275 -9.78 -3.17 1.21
C GLN A 275 -9.24 -3.43 2.62
N TYR A 276 -8.02 -3.96 2.73
CA TYR A 276 -7.30 -4.07 4.00
C TYR A 276 -5.81 -3.76 3.84
N ILE A 277 -5.17 -3.41 4.94
CA ILE A 277 -3.72 -3.21 5.03
C ILE A 277 -3.26 -3.81 6.36
N GLY A 278 -2.17 -4.56 6.32
CA GLY A 278 -1.49 -5.11 7.50
C GLY A 278 -2.43 -5.89 8.42
N GLU A 279 -2.51 -5.43 9.67
CA GLU A 279 -3.13 -6.14 10.80
C GLU A 279 -4.65 -6.14 10.81
N ILE A 280 -5.32 -5.44 9.88
CA ILE A 280 -6.79 -5.34 9.88
C ILE A 280 -7.43 -6.73 9.96
N CYS A 281 -6.98 -7.68 9.14
CA CYS A 281 -7.51 -9.04 9.14
C CYS A 281 -7.30 -9.76 10.49
N ARG A 282 -6.15 -9.54 11.15
CA ARG A 282 -5.89 -10.09 12.48
C ARG A 282 -6.76 -9.44 13.55
N TYR A 283 -6.97 -8.13 13.50
CA TYR A 283 -7.84 -7.43 14.44
C TYR A 283 -9.28 -7.92 14.34
N LEU A 284 -9.77 -8.17 13.13
CA LEU A 284 -11.07 -8.78 12.90
C LEU A 284 -11.12 -10.21 13.45
N LEU A 285 -10.10 -11.03 13.18
CA LEU A 285 -10.01 -12.40 13.69
C LEU A 285 -9.89 -12.44 15.24
N ALA A 286 -9.34 -11.41 15.87
CA ALA A 286 -9.25 -11.29 17.31
C ALA A 286 -10.55 -10.80 17.98
N GLN A 287 -11.51 -10.27 17.22
CA GLN A 287 -12.80 -9.86 17.79
C GLN A 287 -13.59 -11.07 18.30
N LYS A 288 -14.37 -10.86 19.37
CA LYS A 288 -15.38 -11.83 19.81
C LYS A 288 -16.36 -12.11 18.67
N PRO A 289 -16.79 -13.37 18.46
CA PRO A 289 -17.79 -13.70 17.45
C PRO A 289 -19.05 -12.84 17.59
N CYS A 290 -19.54 -12.33 16.47
CA CYS A 290 -20.78 -11.54 16.40
C CYS A 290 -21.69 -12.06 15.29
N ALA A 291 -23.00 -11.78 15.36
CA ALA A 291 -23.96 -12.30 14.39
C ALA A 291 -23.72 -11.72 12.98
N GLU A 292 -23.21 -10.49 12.90
CA GLU A 292 -22.97 -9.77 11.65
C GLU A 292 -21.84 -10.38 10.82
N GLU A 293 -20.89 -11.07 11.46
CA GLU A 293 -19.75 -11.72 10.78
C GLU A 293 -20.16 -12.90 9.88
N LYS A 294 -21.42 -13.36 9.98
CA LYS A 294 -22.01 -14.38 9.08
C LYS A 294 -23.11 -13.84 8.17
N LYS A 295 -23.60 -12.62 8.42
CA LYS A 295 -24.71 -11.99 7.68
C LYS A 295 -24.22 -11.08 6.54
N HIS A 296 -22.95 -10.69 6.54
CA HIS A 296 -22.39 -9.80 5.53
C HIS A 296 -22.39 -10.43 4.13
N ARG A 297 -22.22 -9.60 3.09
CA ARG A 297 -22.11 -10.05 1.70
C ARG A 297 -20.71 -9.89 1.10
N VAL A 298 -19.71 -9.62 1.94
CA VAL A 298 -18.32 -9.48 1.51
C VAL A 298 -17.83 -10.80 0.90
N ARG A 299 -17.49 -10.76 -0.39
CA ARG A 299 -16.98 -11.91 -1.16
C ARG A 299 -15.53 -11.74 -1.60
N LEU A 300 -15.02 -10.51 -1.52
CA LEU A 300 -13.66 -10.15 -1.92
C LEU A 300 -13.02 -9.27 -0.86
N MET A 301 -11.85 -9.67 -0.37
CA MET A 301 -10.97 -8.78 0.38
C MET A 301 -9.67 -8.59 -0.38
N TRP A 302 -9.29 -7.35 -0.65
CA TRP A 302 -8.09 -7.04 -1.44
C TRP A 302 -7.17 -6.12 -0.64
N GLY A 303 -5.89 -6.44 -0.52
CA GLY A 303 -5.02 -5.68 0.36
C GLY A 303 -3.57 -6.09 0.29
N ASN A 304 -2.86 -5.72 1.35
CA ASN A 304 -1.42 -5.94 1.49
C ASN A 304 -1.17 -6.45 2.91
N GLY A 305 -0.53 -7.61 3.08
CA GLY A 305 0.07 -8.02 4.36
C GLY A 305 -0.77 -8.98 5.22
N LEU A 306 -1.65 -9.79 4.62
CA LEU A 306 -2.28 -10.91 5.29
C LEU A 306 -1.28 -12.04 5.49
N ARG A 307 -1.02 -12.36 6.77
CA ARG A 307 -0.16 -13.48 7.18
C ARG A 307 -0.74 -14.83 6.72
N ALA A 308 0.13 -15.69 6.19
CA ALA A 308 -0.25 -17.04 5.75
C ALA A 308 -0.83 -17.88 6.90
N GLU A 309 -0.32 -17.68 8.13
CA GLU A 309 -0.71 -18.45 9.31
C GLU A 309 -2.15 -18.19 9.75
N ILE A 310 -2.69 -17.00 9.48
CA ILE A 310 -4.07 -16.63 9.85
C ILE A 310 -5.02 -16.65 8.65
N TRP A 311 -4.51 -16.86 7.44
CA TRP A 311 -5.29 -16.77 6.20
C TRP A 311 -6.46 -17.75 6.19
N ASN A 312 -6.20 -19.03 6.48
CA ASN A 312 -7.21 -20.08 6.46
C ASN A 312 -8.25 -19.88 7.57
N ASP A 313 -7.82 -19.47 8.77
CA ASP A 313 -8.70 -19.14 9.89
C ASP A 313 -9.61 -17.95 9.53
N PHE A 314 -9.05 -16.95 8.86
CA PHE A 314 -9.79 -15.77 8.41
C PHE A 314 -10.84 -16.12 7.36
N VAL A 315 -10.44 -16.84 6.30
CA VAL A 315 -11.35 -17.29 5.23
C VAL A 315 -12.45 -18.19 5.77
N SER A 316 -12.12 -19.15 6.63
CA SER A 316 -13.09 -20.10 7.17
C SER A 316 -14.07 -19.44 8.13
N ARG A 317 -13.61 -18.53 9.01
CA ARG A 317 -14.48 -17.84 9.97
C ARG A 317 -15.47 -16.91 9.30
N PHE A 318 -15.00 -16.10 8.34
CA PHE A 318 -15.79 -15.02 7.73
C PHE A 318 -16.37 -15.40 6.37
N GLY A 319 -16.12 -16.60 5.85
CA GLY A 319 -16.68 -17.07 4.58
C GLY A 319 -16.27 -16.23 3.37
N ILE A 320 -15.03 -15.70 3.36
CA ILE A 320 -14.54 -14.81 2.29
C ILE A 320 -14.06 -15.67 1.11
N GLU A 321 -14.80 -15.65 0.00
CA GLU A 321 -14.50 -16.48 -1.18
C GLU A 321 -13.13 -16.18 -1.82
N ARG A 322 -12.73 -14.90 -1.81
CA ARG A 322 -11.52 -14.44 -2.49
C ARG A 322 -10.74 -13.45 -1.64
N ILE A 323 -9.47 -13.74 -1.47
CA ILE A 323 -8.50 -12.78 -0.96
C ILE A 323 -7.50 -12.48 -2.08
N GLY A 324 -7.30 -11.18 -2.29
CA GLY A 324 -6.31 -10.64 -3.17
C GLY A 324 -5.21 -9.95 -2.39
N GLU A 325 -3.98 -10.21 -2.80
CA GLU A 325 -2.78 -9.61 -2.24
C GLU A 325 -2.05 -8.83 -3.33
N LEU A 326 -1.45 -7.71 -2.95
CA LEU A 326 -0.57 -6.94 -3.83
C LEU A 326 0.76 -6.65 -3.14
N TYR A 327 1.82 -6.75 -3.93
CA TYR A 327 3.15 -6.29 -3.56
C TYR A 327 3.57 -5.14 -4.47
N GLY A 328 4.04 -4.07 -3.85
CA GLY A 328 4.52 -2.88 -4.54
C GLY A 328 5.14 -1.89 -3.56
N SER A 329 5.86 -0.92 -4.10
CA SER A 329 6.45 0.20 -3.36
C SER A 329 6.03 1.52 -3.99
N THR A 330 6.15 2.62 -3.25
CA THR A 330 5.81 3.97 -3.73
C THR A 330 6.70 4.38 -4.90
N GLU A 331 7.96 3.96 -4.89
CA GLU A 331 8.97 4.19 -5.92
C GLU A 331 8.79 3.23 -7.13
N GLY A 332 8.02 2.15 -6.93
CA GLY A 332 7.74 1.15 -7.94
C GLY A 332 6.77 1.66 -9.00
N ASN A 333 7.04 1.35 -10.27
CA ASN A 333 6.16 1.73 -11.38
C ASN A 333 5.02 0.73 -11.64
N SER A 334 5.02 -0.42 -10.95
CA SER A 334 4.04 -1.49 -11.13
C SER A 334 3.94 -2.34 -9.87
N ASN A 335 2.76 -2.94 -9.68
CA ASN A 335 2.51 -3.88 -8.60
C ASN A 335 2.53 -5.33 -9.11
N ILE A 336 2.94 -6.25 -8.24
CA ILE A 336 2.78 -7.68 -8.39
C ILE A 336 1.53 -8.09 -7.61
N VAL A 337 0.78 -9.05 -8.14
CA VAL A 337 -0.60 -9.27 -7.74
C VAL A 337 -0.91 -10.76 -7.63
N ASN A 338 -1.48 -11.18 -6.49
CA ASN A 338 -2.03 -12.52 -6.27
C ASN A 338 -3.48 -12.56 -6.76
N ILE A 339 -3.69 -13.12 -7.96
CA ILE A 339 -4.99 -13.13 -8.66
C ILE A 339 -5.78 -14.43 -8.47
N ASP A 340 -5.17 -15.46 -7.88
CA ASP A 340 -5.72 -16.81 -7.78
C ASP A 340 -5.93 -17.28 -6.33
N ASN A 341 -5.84 -16.35 -5.37
CA ASN A 341 -6.11 -16.61 -3.95
C ASN A 341 -5.12 -17.62 -3.34
N HIS A 342 -3.86 -17.63 -3.83
CA HIS A 342 -2.85 -18.55 -3.33
C HIS A 342 -2.37 -18.11 -1.94
N VAL A 343 -2.53 -18.96 -0.93
CA VAL A 343 -2.28 -18.61 0.48
C VAL A 343 -0.85 -18.12 0.69
N GLY A 344 -0.72 -16.97 1.36
CA GLY A 344 0.57 -16.37 1.72
C GLY A 344 1.35 -15.74 0.57
N SER A 345 0.92 -15.93 -0.68
CA SER A 345 1.60 -15.33 -1.82
C SER A 345 1.20 -13.87 -1.98
N CYS A 346 2.18 -13.01 -2.27
CA CYS A 346 1.95 -11.61 -2.63
C CYS A 346 1.87 -11.38 -4.15
N GLY A 347 1.83 -12.47 -4.92
CA GLY A 347 1.65 -12.52 -6.36
C GLY A 347 2.66 -13.44 -7.01
N PHE A 348 2.89 -13.33 -8.32
CA PHE A 348 3.68 -14.32 -9.03
C PHE A 348 4.50 -13.75 -10.17
N PHE A 349 5.59 -14.44 -10.48
CA PHE A 349 6.28 -14.35 -11.74
C PHE A 349 6.01 -15.62 -12.57
N PRO A 350 5.76 -15.49 -13.89
CA PRO A 350 5.71 -16.65 -14.77
C PRO A 350 7.03 -17.42 -14.69
N ILE A 351 6.98 -18.72 -14.97
CA ILE A 351 8.13 -19.62 -14.83
C ILE A 351 9.34 -19.07 -15.60
N TYR A 352 10.26 -18.47 -14.85
CA TYR A 352 11.54 -17.96 -15.32
C TYR A 352 12.51 -19.12 -15.54
N PRO A 353 13.34 -19.12 -16.60
CA PRO A 353 13.53 -18.06 -17.61
C PRO A 353 12.68 -18.15 -18.90
N TYR A 354 11.88 -19.20 -19.08
CA TYR A 354 11.39 -19.60 -20.42
C TYR A 354 10.27 -18.73 -21.01
N ILE A 355 9.39 -18.15 -20.17
CA ILE A 355 8.29 -17.26 -20.61
C ILE A 355 8.31 -15.89 -19.94
N GLY A 356 9.20 -15.69 -18.94
CA GLY A 356 9.31 -14.44 -18.20
C GLY A 356 9.66 -13.22 -19.08
N GLY A 357 10.37 -13.44 -20.19
CA GLY A 357 10.70 -12.39 -21.16
C GLY A 357 9.48 -11.76 -21.85
N LEU A 358 8.38 -12.51 -21.99
CA LEU A 358 7.12 -12.07 -22.62
C LEU A 358 6.23 -11.26 -21.67
N TYR A 359 6.47 -11.37 -20.37
CA TYR A 359 5.69 -10.65 -19.36
C TYR A 359 6.16 -9.20 -19.24
N PRO A 360 5.23 -8.22 -19.19
CA PRO A 360 5.59 -6.80 -19.19
C PRO A 360 6.08 -6.29 -17.83
N ILE A 361 6.20 -7.15 -16.82
CA ILE A 361 6.71 -6.81 -15.48
C ILE A 361 7.99 -7.59 -15.23
N ARG A 362 9.01 -6.89 -14.72
CA ARG A 362 10.25 -7.49 -14.26
C ARG A 362 10.59 -6.92 -12.89
N LEU A 363 11.01 -7.78 -11.97
CA LEU A 363 11.67 -7.32 -10.75
C LEU A 363 13.11 -6.99 -11.13
N ILE A 364 13.44 -5.71 -11.19
CA ILE A 364 14.80 -5.27 -11.51
C ILE A 364 15.47 -4.88 -10.19
N LYS A 365 16.66 -5.43 -9.94
CA LYS A 365 17.53 -5.03 -8.83
C LYS A 365 18.16 -3.67 -9.17
N VAL A 366 17.36 -2.62 -9.26
CA VAL A 366 17.79 -1.25 -9.62
C VAL A 366 17.64 -0.30 -8.44
N PHE A 367 16.68 -0.56 -7.57
CA PHE A 367 16.58 0.01 -6.24
C PHE A 367 16.65 -1.16 -5.27
N ALA A 368 17.51 -1.11 -4.25
CA ALA A 368 17.35 -2.03 -3.15
C ALA A 368 15.97 -1.70 -2.57
N SER A 369 14.94 -2.47 -2.93
CA SER A 369 13.58 -2.34 -2.35
C SER A 369 13.62 -2.43 -0.83
N GLY A 370 14.77 -2.81 -0.27
CA GLY A 370 14.94 -3.14 1.12
C GLY A 370 14.12 -4.37 1.44
N ASP A 371 13.57 -5.14 0.48
CA ASP A 371 12.69 -6.28 0.76
C ASP A 371 13.38 -7.59 0.37
N ILE A 372 13.28 -8.59 1.25
CA ILE A 372 13.65 -9.98 1.01
C ILE A 372 12.40 -10.71 0.56
N LEU A 373 12.39 -11.11 -0.70
CA LEU A 373 11.36 -11.95 -1.31
C LEU A 373 11.96 -13.29 -1.67
N TYR A 374 11.17 -14.35 -1.60
CA TYR A 374 11.51 -15.65 -2.19
C TYR A 374 10.33 -16.12 -3.05
N TRP A 375 10.61 -16.99 -4.01
CA TRP A 375 9.57 -17.62 -4.81
C TRP A 375 9.66 -19.14 -4.77
N ASP A 376 8.53 -19.80 -4.97
CA ASP A 376 8.48 -21.26 -5.05
C ASP A 376 8.75 -21.79 -6.47
N LYS A 377 8.69 -23.12 -6.62
CA LYS A 377 8.89 -23.80 -7.91
C LYS A 377 7.83 -23.44 -8.97
N LEU A 378 6.68 -22.90 -8.56
CA LEU A 378 5.57 -22.48 -9.42
C LEU A 378 5.60 -20.97 -9.71
N GLY A 379 6.59 -20.26 -9.18
CA GLY A 379 6.77 -18.82 -9.38
C GLY A 379 5.88 -17.94 -8.50
N TYR A 380 5.21 -18.50 -7.48
CA TYR A 380 4.55 -17.68 -6.45
C TYR A 380 5.60 -16.99 -5.61
N LEU A 381 5.40 -15.70 -5.39
CA LEU A 381 6.27 -14.81 -4.63
C LEU A 381 5.74 -14.66 -3.21
N TYR A 382 6.65 -14.66 -2.25
CA TYR A 382 6.36 -14.55 -0.82
C TYR A 382 7.27 -13.48 -0.23
N PHE A 383 6.65 -12.60 0.57
CA PHE A 383 7.39 -11.62 1.35
C PHE A 383 8.00 -12.29 2.58
N LYS A 384 9.31 -12.13 2.78
CA LYS A 384 10.01 -12.66 3.96
C LYS A 384 10.30 -11.57 4.97
N ASP A 385 10.97 -10.49 4.55
CA ASP A 385 11.44 -9.45 5.47
C ASP A 385 11.92 -8.18 4.76
N ARG A 386 12.44 -7.21 5.51
CA ARG A 386 13.23 -6.09 5.00
C ARG A 386 14.73 -6.14 5.37
N ARG A 387 15.59 -5.63 4.47
CA ARG A 387 16.99 -5.27 4.68
C ARG A 387 17.09 -3.74 4.84
N GLY A 388 17.79 -3.28 5.88
CA GLY A 388 18.22 -1.87 6.03
C GLY A 388 17.51 -1.10 7.13
N ASP A 389 17.56 0.23 7.02
CA ASP A 389 17.17 1.24 8.02
C ASP A 389 15.65 1.46 8.14
N THR A 390 14.85 0.47 7.71
CA THR A 390 13.39 0.49 7.90
C THR A 390 12.87 -0.91 8.22
N PHE A 391 11.84 -0.96 9.05
CA PHE A 391 11.05 -2.17 9.27
C PHE A 391 9.56 -1.84 9.11
N ARG A 392 8.73 -2.87 8.94
CA ARG A 392 7.28 -2.71 8.82
C ARG A 392 6.62 -3.13 10.13
N TRP A 393 5.76 -2.31 10.71
CA TRP A 393 4.98 -2.67 11.91
C TRP A 393 3.51 -2.35 11.68
N LYS A 394 2.65 -3.37 11.81
CA LYS A 394 1.19 -3.24 11.65
C LYS A 394 0.74 -2.64 10.32
N GLY A 395 1.47 -2.93 9.24
CA GLY A 395 1.19 -2.43 7.90
C GLY A 395 1.87 -1.11 7.55
N GLU A 396 2.50 -0.43 8.52
CA GLU A 396 3.15 0.87 8.36
C GLU A 396 4.67 0.73 8.23
N ASN A 397 5.30 1.62 7.47
CA ASN A 397 6.76 1.68 7.39
C ASN A 397 7.30 2.52 8.56
N VAL A 398 8.27 1.99 9.30
CA VAL A 398 8.99 2.68 10.37
C VAL A 398 10.44 2.84 9.94
N SER A 399 10.95 4.07 9.93
CA SER A 399 12.37 4.34 9.72
C SER A 399 13.12 4.20 11.05
N THR A 400 14.19 3.41 11.06
CA THR A 400 15.06 3.26 12.24
C THR A 400 15.76 4.58 12.53
N THR A 401 16.26 5.27 11.49
CA THR A 401 16.92 6.57 11.59
C THR A 401 16.03 7.67 12.16
N GLU A 402 14.74 7.68 11.81
CA GLU A 402 13.76 8.64 12.38
C GLU A 402 13.62 8.44 13.89
N VAL A 403 13.47 7.19 14.34
CA VAL A 403 13.35 6.87 15.77
C VAL A 403 14.67 7.14 16.51
N GLU A 404 15.80 6.77 15.92
CA GLU A 404 17.14 7.07 16.45
C GLU A 404 17.39 8.57 16.59
N GLY A 405 17.00 9.36 15.58
CA GLY A 405 17.14 10.82 15.60
C GLY A 405 16.32 11.51 16.71
N ILE A 406 15.25 10.89 17.20
CA ILE A 406 14.46 11.40 18.33
C ILE A 406 15.08 10.98 19.68
N LEU A 407 15.77 9.84 19.71
CA LEU A 407 16.48 9.33 20.90
C LEU A 407 17.83 10.03 21.12
N GLN A 408 18.59 10.32 20.06
CA GLN A 408 19.93 10.91 20.14
C GLN A 408 20.02 12.23 20.94
N PRO A 409 19.05 13.16 20.87
CA PRO A 409 19.12 14.41 21.64
C PRO A 409 18.84 14.24 23.14
N VAL A 410 18.48 13.04 23.62
CA VAL A 410 18.29 12.77 25.04
C VAL A 410 19.67 12.66 25.70
N MET A 411 20.02 13.58 26.60
CA MET A 411 21.35 13.62 27.21
C MET A 411 21.75 12.33 27.93
N SER A 412 20.77 11.59 28.44
CA SER A 412 20.97 10.30 29.10
C SER A 412 21.35 9.16 28.14
N VAL A 413 21.22 9.37 26.83
CA VAL A 413 21.52 8.41 25.77
C VAL A 413 22.89 8.71 25.18
N VAL A 414 23.84 7.80 25.38
CA VAL A 414 25.19 7.87 24.78
C VAL A 414 25.17 7.36 23.34
N ASP A 415 24.42 6.29 23.10
CA ASP A 415 24.24 5.71 21.77
C ASP A 415 22.89 4.97 21.70
N ALA A 416 22.31 4.91 20.51
CA ALA A 416 21.06 4.20 20.28
C ALA A 416 21.00 3.61 18.87
N THR A 417 20.49 2.40 18.76
CA THR A 417 20.17 1.77 17.48
C THR A 417 18.80 1.13 17.55
N VAL A 418 18.02 1.34 16.51
CA VAL A 418 16.64 0.88 16.41
C VAL A 418 16.55 -0.21 15.36
N TYR A 419 15.87 -1.30 15.70
CA TYR A 419 15.63 -2.39 14.77
C TYR A 419 14.31 -3.07 15.04
N GLY A 420 13.81 -3.79 14.03
CA GLY A 420 12.58 -4.56 14.16
C GLY A 420 12.80 -5.94 14.80
N VAL A 421 12.00 -6.29 15.82
CA VAL A 421 11.95 -7.62 16.44
C VAL A 421 10.62 -8.34 16.19
N GLU A 422 10.65 -9.66 16.08
CA GLU A 422 9.44 -10.46 15.91
C GLU A 422 8.70 -10.63 17.26
N VAL A 423 7.38 -10.42 17.26
CA VAL A 423 6.55 -10.51 18.47
C VAL A 423 5.36 -11.44 18.23
N GLY A 424 5.51 -12.71 18.60
CA GLY A 424 4.46 -13.72 18.50
C GLY A 424 3.85 -13.80 17.09
N LYS A 425 2.53 -13.63 16.99
CA LYS A 425 1.78 -13.71 15.72
C LYS A 425 1.39 -12.34 15.12
N ASN A 426 1.97 -11.22 15.58
CA ASN A 426 1.64 -9.87 15.08
C ASN A 426 2.33 -9.57 13.75
N GLU A 427 1.69 -8.95 12.75
CA GLU A 427 2.28 -8.49 11.46
C GLU A 427 3.46 -7.53 11.61
N GLY A 428 4.47 -7.77 10.76
CA GLY A 428 5.70 -7.00 10.75
C GLY A 428 6.66 -7.36 11.88
N ARG A 429 7.55 -6.41 12.17
CA ARG A 429 8.52 -6.42 13.27
C ARG A 429 8.22 -5.22 14.19
N ALA A 430 8.10 -5.45 15.49
CA ALA A 430 7.91 -4.37 16.47
C ALA A 430 9.21 -3.60 16.65
N GLY A 431 9.13 -2.29 16.89
CA GLY A 431 10.33 -1.49 17.17
C GLY A 431 11.00 -1.91 18.49
N MET A 432 12.30 -2.16 18.42
CA MET A 432 13.20 -2.31 19.55
C MET A 432 14.23 -1.18 19.48
N ALA A 433 14.39 -0.42 20.57
CA ALA A 433 15.50 0.51 20.72
C ALA A 433 16.55 -0.11 21.65
N ALA A 434 17.72 -0.43 21.10
CA ALA A 434 18.89 -0.77 21.90
C ALA A 434 19.60 0.53 22.28
N VAL A 435 19.74 0.81 23.58
CA VAL A 435 20.20 2.09 24.13
C VAL A 435 21.36 1.87 25.09
N VAL A 436 22.42 2.66 24.93
CA VAL A 436 23.51 2.79 25.88
C VAL A 436 23.28 4.05 26.69
N LEU A 437 23.19 3.91 28.01
CA LEU A 437 22.97 5.03 28.92
C LEU A 437 24.30 5.63 29.40
N ALA A 438 24.27 6.92 29.74
CA ALA A 438 25.38 7.56 30.42
C ALA A 438 25.54 7.02 31.85
N ASP A 439 26.76 7.10 32.39
CA ASP A 439 27.06 6.62 33.73
C ASP A 439 26.25 7.38 34.80
N GLY A 440 25.70 6.64 35.76
CA GLY A 440 24.93 7.21 36.88
C GLY A 440 23.49 7.59 36.57
N VAL A 441 22.97 7.30 35.36
CA VAL A 441 21.58 7.55 34.99
C VAL A 441 20.63 6.57 35.67
N ASN A 442 19.56 7.08 36.29
CA ASN A 442 18.45 6.25 36.78
C ASN A 442 17.58 5.76 35.60
N VAL A 443 17.37 4.45 35.53
CA VAL A 443 16.63 3.81 34.44
C VAL A 443 15.14 4.21 34.41
N GLU A 444 14.49 4.36 35.55
CA GLU A 444 13.06 4.72 35.60
C GLU A 444 12.83 6.14 35.09
N ASP A 445 13.67 7.08 35.52
CA ASP A 445 13.63 8.47 35.06
C ASP A 445 13.90 8.56 33.55
N PHE A 446 14.92 7.84 33.07
CA PHE A 446 15.21 7.72 31.65
C PHE A 446 14.01 7.17 30.85
N LEU A 447 13.38 6.09 31.33
CA LEU A 447 12.23 5.49 30.65
C LEU A 447 11.05 6.47 30.62
N ALA A 448 10.77 7.19 31.72
CA ALA A 448 9.69 8.17 31.78
C ALA A 448 9.92 9.34 30.82
N GLU A 449 11.13 9.91 30.81
CA GLU A 449 11.52 10.99 29.91
C GLU A 449 11.45 10.55 28.44
N THR A 450 12.05 9.40 28.14
CA THR A 450 12.14 8.85 26.78
C THR A 450 10.76 8.47 26.25
N ALA A 451 9.94 7.81 27.06
CA ALA A 451 8.57 7.46 26.67
C ALA A 451 7.74 8.72 26.39
N LYS A 452 7.84 9.75 27.23
CA LYS A 452 7.16 11.03 27.01
C LYS A 452 7.62 11.69 25.70
N ARG A 453 8.93 11.72 25.44
CA ARG A 453 9.51 12.28 24.21
C ARG A 453 9.06 11.50 22.97
N LEU A 454 9.19 10.18 22.97
CA LEU A 454 8.78 9.32 21.85
C LEU A 454 7.27 9.48 21.57
N MET A 455 6.41 9.47 22.59
CA MET A 455 4.96 9.64 22.43
C MET A 455 4.56 11.02 21.86
N ALA A 456 5.33 12.06 22.19
CA ALA A 456 5.12 13.40 21.67
C ALA A 456 5.54 13.53 20.19
N ASN A 457 6.69 12.94 19.82
CA ASN A 457 7.31 13.18 18.51
C ASN A 457 6.97 12.12 17.44
N LEU A 458 6.68 10.88 17.82
CA LEU A 458 6.40 9.79 16.88
C LEU A 458 4.91 9.50 16.70
N ALA A 459 4.58 8.97 15.52
CA ALA A 459 3.34 8.26 15.31
C ALA A 459 3.29 7.00 16.19
N SER A 460 2.10 6.60 16.63
CA SER A 460 1.94 5.49 17.59
C SER A 460 2.49 4.14 17.13
N TYR A 461 2.60 3.93 15.81
CA TYR A 461 3.19 2.72 15.23
C TYR A 461 4.72 2.76 15.15
N ALA A 462 5.34 3.95 15.20
CA ALA A 462 6.80 4.10 15.12
C ALA A 462 7.47 4.07 16.51
N ILE A 463 6.70 4.24 17.60
CA ILE A 463 7.23 4.16 18.97
C ILE A 463 7.74 2.74 19.25
N PRO A 464 9.02 2.58 19.68
CA PRO A 464 9.56 1.30 20.12
C PRO A 464 8.70 0.67 21.21
N VAL A 465 8.37 -0.62 21.03
CA VAL A 465 7.62 -1.42 22.02
C VAL A 465 8.56 -1.92 23.12
N PHE A 466 9.84 -2.07 22.80
CA PHE A 466 10.86 -2.55 23.71
C PHE A 466 12.04 -1.59 23.73
N ILE A 467 12.62 -1.44 24.92
CA ILE A 467 13.91 -0.79 25.12
C ILE A 467 14.85 -1.84 25.70
N ARG A 468 15.98 -2.06 25.04
CA ARG A 468 17.05 -2.94 25.50
C ARG A 468 18.21 -2.06 25.97
N LEU A 469 18.53 -2.14 27.25
CA LEU A 469 19.72 -1.48 27.78
C LEU A 469 20.97 -2.31 27.42
N CYS A 470 21.93 -1.65 26.81
CA CYS A 470 23.18 -2.25 26.35
C CYS A 470 24.37 -1.56 27.02
N LYS A 471 25.46 -2.29 27.23
CA LYS A 471 26.74 -1.71 27.66
C LYS A 471 27.43 -0.95 26.51
N GLU A 472 27.28 -1.49 25.30
CA GLU A 472 27.77 -0.91 24.06
C GLU A 472 26.82 -1.34 22.93
N VAL A 473 26.79 -0.56 21.85
CA VAL A 473 26.12 -0.97 20.60
C VAL A 473 27.17 -1.56 19.67
N ASP A 474 26.88 -2.71 19.07
CA ASP A 474 27.75 -3.34 18.07
C ASP A 474 27.92 -2.41 16.85
N ARG A 475 29.09 -1.77 16.73
CA ARG A 475 29.46 -0.95 15.57
C ARG A 475 30.24 -1.79 14.57
N THR A 476 29.87 -1.76 13.30
CA THR A 476 30.75 -2.28 12.24
C THR A 476 31.99 -1.39 12.15
N GLY A 477 33.19 -1.94 12.33
CA GLY A 477 34.45 -1.20 12.28
C GLY A 477 34.72 -0.57 10.91
N ALA A 478 34.15 0.60 10.64
CA ALA A 478 34.54 1.47 9.54
C ALA A 478 35.62 2.44 10.05
N TYR A 479 36.89 2.06 9.89
CA TYR A 479 38.02 2.96 10.10
C TYR A 479 38.01 4.04 9.01
N PHE A 480 37.74 5.29 9.37
CA PHE A 480 38.14 6.44 8.56
C PHE A 480 39.52 6.90 9.02
N SER A 481 40.54 6.47 8.28
CA SER A 481 41.89 7.05 8.35
C SER A 481 41.82 8.46 7.73
N LEU A 482 41.86 9.50 8.56
CA LEU A 482 42.20 10.84 8.09
C LEU A 482 43.72 10.96 8.07
N SER A 483 44.35 10.72 6.92
CA SER A 483 45.70 11.22 6.65
C SER A 483 45.59 12.66 6.15
N LYS A 484 46.44 13.55 6.69
CA LYS A 484 46.63 14.89 6.11
C LYS A 484 47.08 14.82 4.66
#